data_AF-A0A7H1BKZ4-F1
#
_entry.id   AF-A0A7H1BKZ4-F1
#
_cell.length_a   1.000
_cell.length_b   1.000
_cell.length_c   1.000
_cell.angle_alpha   90.00
_cell.angle_beta   90.00
_cell.angle_gamma   90.00
#
_symmetry.space_group_name_H-M   'P 1'
#
loop_
_entity.id
_entity.type
_entity.pdbx_description
1 polymer ?
#
loop_
_entity_poly.entity_id
_entity_poly.type
_entity_poly.pdbx_seq_one_letter_code
_entity_poly.pdbx_strand_id
1 'polypeptide(L)'
;MQNPPAYTAKITDYDRSVSTRTYSAVEADALIAAALCDDDQVSPDADRSGRITITRVITGHRSALDTWPVTLRRTIRLEPVYAPRRLTARQYEDLQLIREREATPGAALTNGCVRAGIVSIPATATRRLLERGWLTVEPDGAASVSYAGRVAMTLHEHRAETGYMGTDKWVVDAFGVGEWQIGEPLYLSRCSCGYRAEGRFEVRAMAQQASRAHRREHLRAVFDLAT
;
A
#
# COMPACT_ATOMS: atom_id res chain seq x y z
N MET A 1 17.25 -7.08 20.46
CA MET A 1 16.45 -8.05 19.68
C MET A 1 16.78 -7.82 18.21
N GLN A 2 17.14 -8.85 17.44
CA GLN A 2 17.17 -8.71 15.98
C GLN A 2 15.73 -8.57 15.48
N ASN A 3 15.43 -7.48 14.77
CA ASN A 3 14.11 -7.27 14.21
C ASN A 3 13.90 -8.27 13.06
N PRO A 4 12.77 -9.01 13.04
CA PRO A 4 12.49 -9.96 11.97
C PRO A 4 12.37 -9.23 10.62
N PRO A 5 12.68 -9.91 9.50
CA PRO A 5 12.58 -9.31 8.18
C PRO A 5 11.11 -9.04 7.85
N ALA A 6 10.80 -7.81 7.47
CA ALA A 6 9.49 -7.38 7.00
C ALA A 6 9.40 -7.41 5.47
N TYR A 7 10.52 -7.11 4.78
CA TYR A 7 10.59 -7.03 3.33
C TYR A 7 11.80 -7.79 2.77
N THR A 8 11.61 -8.37 1.58
CA THR A 8 12.68 -8.74 0.67
C THR A 8 12.76 -7.69 -0.43
N ALA A 9 13.91 -7.04 -0.56
CA ALA A 9 14.17 -6.04 -1.58
C ALA A 9 14.96 -6.62 -2.73
N LYS A 10 14.47 -6.41 -3.95
CA LYS A 10 15.25 -6.57 -5.19
C LYS A 10 15.68 -5.19 -5.66
N ILE A 11 16.97 -4.95 -5.73
CA ILE A 11 17.57 -3.66 -6.08
C ILE A 11 18.21 -3.80 -7.45
N THR A 12 17.82 -2.94 -8.39
CA THR A 12 18.52 -2.72 -9.65
C THR A 12 19.19 -1.37 -9.58
N ASP A 13 20.52 -1.34 -9.54
CA ASP A 13 21.30 -0.11 -9.41
C ASP A 13 21.49 0.61 -10.75
N TYR A 14 22.10 1.79 -10.72
CA TYR A 14 22.29 2.64 -11.90
C TYR A 14 23.13 1.98 -13.00
N ASP A 15 24.06 1.11 -12.61
CA ASP A 15 24.90 0.30 -13.49
C ASP A 15 24.19 -0.97 -14.01
N ARG A 16 22.90 -1.14 -13.65
CA ARG A 16 22.07 -2.32 -13.91
C ARG A 16 22.47 -3.59 -13.16
N SER A 17 23.39 -3.51 -12.21
CA SER A 17 23.64 -4.60 -11.27
C SER A 17 22.37 -4.90 -10.48
N VAL A 18 22.15 -6.18 -10.19
CA VAL A 18 20.98 -6.64 -9.44
C VAL A 18 21.44 -7.30 -8.17
N SER A 19 20.90 -6.85 -7.03
CA SER A 19 21.13 -7.44 -5.73
C SER A 19 19.81 -7.69 -4.99
N THR A 20 19.87 -8.59 -4.01
CA THR A 20 18.73 -8.91 -3.15
C THR A 20 19.16 -8.73 -1.70
N ARG A 21 18.34 -8.07 -0.90
CA ARG A 21 18.57 -7.84 0.53
C ARG A 21 17.27 -7.95 1.32
N THR A 22 17.34 -8.37 2.57
CA THR A 22 16.19 -8.30 3.49
C THR A 22 16.27 -7.04 4.35
N TYR A 23 15.10 -6.49 4.68
CA TYR A 23 14.95 -5.34 5.56
C TYR A 23 13.96 -5.67 6.68
N SER A 24 14.29 -5.25 7.90
CA SER A 24 13.31 -5.14 8.99
C SER A 24 12.29 -4.04 8.68
N ALA A 25 11.19 -3.98 9.44
CA ALA A 25 10.17 -2.95 9.26
C ALA A 25 10.76 -1.54 9.44
N VAL A 26 11.58 -1.33 10.47
CA VAL A 26 12.22 -0.02 10.75
C VAL A 26 13.14 0.40 9.61
N GLU A 27 13.99 -0.50 9.09
CA GLU A 27 14.89 -0.17 7.99
C GLU A 27 14.14 0.11 6.68
N ALA A 28 13.06 -0.63 6.42
CA ALA A 28 12.22 -0.41 5.25
C ALA A 28 11.46 0.92 5.34
N ASP A 29 10.94 1.25 6.53
CA ASP A 29 10.24 2.51 6.77
C ASP A 29 11.20 3.70 6.63
N ALA A 30 12.41 3.60 7.17
CA ALA A 30 13.46 4.61 6.99
C ALA A 30 13.84 4.79 5.50
N LEU A 31 13.93 3.69 4.75
CA LEU A 31 14.20 3.73 3.30
C LEU A 31 13.07 4.42 2.52
N ILE A 32 11.81 4.12 2.85
CA ILE A 32 10.63 4.74 2.23
C ILE A 32 10.56 6.22 2.59
N ALA A 33 10.74 6.58 3.85
CA ALA A 33 10.74 7.96 4.31
C ALA A 33 11.85 8.78 3.64
N ALA A 34 13.07 8.23 3.53
CA ALA A 34 14.16 8.89 2.81
C ALA A 34 13.84 9.08 1.32
N ALA A 35 13.23 8.08 0.68
CA ALA A 35 12.80 8.21 -0.72
C ALA A 35 11.74 9.31 -0.90
N LEU A 36 10.78 9.42 0.01
CA LEU A 36 9.78 10.50 -0.01
C LEU A 36 10.42 11.88 0.18
N CYS A 37 11.40 12.01 1.09
CA CYS A 37 12.14 13.26 1.30
C CYS A 37 13.02 13.66 0.11
N ASP A 38 13.58 12.68 -0.61
CA ASP A 38 14.44 12.89 -1.79
C ASP A 38 13.62 13.13 -3.08
N ASP A 39 12.29 13.23 -3.00
CA ASP A 39 11.36 13.27 -4.14
C ASP A 39 11.51 12.07 -5.10
N ASP A 40 11.96 10.92 -4.59
CA ASP A 40 11.98 9.67 -5.35
C ASP A 40 10.54 9.19 -5.60
N GLN A 41 10.33 8.54 -6.74
CA GLN A 41 9.02 8.00 -7.07
C GLN A 41 8.73 6.75 -6.23
N VAL A 42 7.83 6.87 -5.25
CA VAL A 42 7.28 5.74 -4.49
C VAL A 42 5.95 5.29 -5.09
N SER A 43 5.84 4.02 -5.47
CA SER A 43 4.66 3.44 -6.10
C SER A 43 4.25 2.13 -5.41
N PRO A 44 3.19 2.13 -4.59
CA PRO A 44 2.61 0.89 -4.10
C PRO A 44 1.87 0.16 -5.21
N ASP A 45 2.00 -1.17 -5.26
CA ASP A 45 1.26 -2.01 -6.21
C ASP A 45 -0.22 -2.02 -5.84
N ALA A 46 -1.09 -1.75 -6.84
CA ALA A 46 -2.53 -1.76 -6.66
C ALA A 46 -3.16 -3.16 -6.56
N ASP A 47 -2.33 -4.21 -6.65
CA ASP A 47 -2.76 -5.57 -6.42
C ASP A 47 -2.99 -5.84 -4.91
N ARG A 48 -3.04 -7.10 -4.48
CA ARG A 48 -3.16 -7.46 -3.06
C ARG A 48 -1.82 -7.97 -2.47
N SER A 49 -0.71 -7.71 -3.15
CA SER A 49 0.62 -8.16 -2.72
C SER A 49 1.20 -7.28 -1.62
N GLY A 50 0.86 -5.99 -1.60
CA GLY A 50 1.47 -4.98 -0.72
C GLY A 50 2.90 -4.64 -1.09
N ARG A 51 3.32 -4.95 -2.32
CA ARG A 51 4.63 -4.56 -2.84
C ARG A 51 4.71 -3.05 -2.99
N ILE A 52 5.90 -2.51 -2.73
CA ILE A 52 6.21 -1.10 -2.91
C ILE A 52 7.42 -1.01 -3.85
N THR A 53 7.35 -0.14 -4.85
CA THR A 53 8.45 0.13 -5.77
C THR A 53 8.93 1.56 -5.56
N ILE A 54 10.21 1.72 -5.25
CA ILE A 54 10.88 3.02 -5.17
C ILE A 54 11.73 3.17 -6.44
N THR A 55 11.57 4.26 -7.16
CA THR A 55 12.35 4.58 -8.35
C THR A 55 13.04 5.92 -8.17
N ARG A 56 14.37 5.90 -8.25
CA ARG A 56 15.20 7.10 -8.30
C ARG A 56 15.71 7.32 -9.70
N VAL A 57 15.62 8.56 -10.19
CA VAL A 57 16.12 8.96 -11.50
C VAL A 57 17.14 10.08 -11.32
N ILE A 58 18.33 9.88 -11.86
CA ILE A 58 19.38 10.91 -11.88
C ILE A 58 19.69 11.21 -13.35
N THR A 59 19.63 12.48 -13.73
CA THR A 59 20.04 12.92 -15.06
C THR A 59 21.29 13.76 -14.94
N GLY A 60 22.36 13.37 -15.64
CA GLY A 60 23.62 14.07 -15.61
C GLY A 60 24.64 13.48 -16.58
N HIS A 61 25.79 14.13 -16.69
CA HIS A 61 26.88 13.63 -17.53
C HIS A 61 27.60 12.50 -16.80
N ARG A 62 27.98 11.43 -17.52
CA ARG A 62 28.72 10.30 -16.91
C ARG A 62 30.14 10.69 -16.52
N SER A 63 30.73 11.62 -17.25
CA SER A 63 32.03 12.22 -16.99
C SER A 63 32.02 13.69 -17.38
N ALA A 64 33.03 14.43 -16.92
CA ALA A 64 33.22 15.83 -17.30
C ALA A 64 33.49 16.05 -18.81
N LEU A 65 33.76 14.97 -19.56
CA LEU A 65 34.07 15.00 -20.99
C LEU A 65 32.85 14.67 -21.87
N ASP A 66 31.77 14.16 -21.29
CA ASP A 66 30.59 13.78 -22.06
C ASP A 66 29.77 15.01 -22.41
N THR A 67 29.47 15.20 -23.70
CA THR A 67 28.67 16.32 -24.20
C THR A 67 27.18 16.16 -23.97
N TRP A 68 26.70 14.93 -23.79
CA TRP A 68 25.26 14.63 -23.64
C TRP A 68 24.94 14.08 -22.25
N PRO A 69 23.89 14.59 -21.59
CA PRO A 69 23.45 14.04 -20.33
C PRO A 69 22.87 12.63 -20.54
N VAL A 70 23.07 11.77 -19.55
CA VAL A 70 22.50 10.44 -19.47
C VAL A 70 21.55 10.38 -18.28
N THR A 71 20.39 9.77 -18.50
CA THR A 71 19.44 9.46 -17.44
C THR A 71 19.70 8.06 -16.91
N LEU A 72 20.04 7.96 -15.63
CA LEU A 72 20.23 6.71 -14.91
C LEU A 72 19.05 6.47 -13.99
N ARG A 73 18.66 5.20 -13.85
CA ARG A 73 17.52 4.78 -13.04
C ARG A 73 17.94 3.69 -12.07
N ARG A 74 17.65 3.90 -10.79
CA ARG A 74 17.75 2.89 -9.73
C ARG A 74 16.35 2.51 -9.28
N THR A 75 16.09 1.21 -9.13
CA THR A 75 14.78 0.68 -8.72
C THR A 75 14.94 -0.24 -7.53
N ILE A 76 14.21 0.03 -6.45
CA ILE A 76 14.11 -0.85 -5.29
C ILE A 76 12.70 -1.38 -5.20
N ARG A 77 12.56 -2.70 -5.29
CA ARG A 77 11.27 -3.37 -5.18
C ARG A 77 11.19 -4.10 -3.85
N LEU A 78 10.37 -3.58 -2.95
CA LEU A 78 10.12 -4.12 -1.61
C LEU A 78 8.92 -5.08 -1.66
N GLU A 79 9.18 -6.37 -1.47
CA GLU A 79 8.15 -7.41 -1.39
C GLU A 79 7.92 -7.83 0.07
N PRO A 80 6.70 -7.70 0.61
CA PRO A 80 6.43 -8.11 1.99
C PRO A 80 6.71 -9.59 2.20
N VAL A 81 7.45 -9.93 3.25
CA VAL A 81 7.69 -11.33 3.66
C VAL A 81 6.38 -11.98 4.09
N TYR A 82 5.51 -11.22 4.78
CA TYR A 82 4.19 -11.65 5.19
C TYR A 82 3.11 -10.99 4.34
N ALA A 83 2.31 -11.82 3.67
CA ALA A 83 1.24 -11.35 2.79
C ALA A 83 0.21 -10.48 3.55
N PRO A 84 0.03 -9.20 3.17
CA PRO A 84 -0.83 -8.26 3.89
C PRO A 84 -2.30 -8.69 3.94
N ARG A 85 -2.77 -9.41 2.91
CA ARG A 85 -4.15 -9.93 2.82
C ARG A 85 -4.56 -10.88 3.96
N ARG A 86 -3.63 -11.32 4.80
CA ARG A 86 -3.88 -12.20 5.95
C ARG A 86 -4.13 -11.43 7.26
N LEU A 87 -4.31 -10.11 7.19
CA LEU A 87 -4.70 -9.29 8.33
C LEU A 87 -6.12 -9.67 8.80
N THR A 88 -6.22 -10.22 10.02
CA THR A 88 -7.52 -10.55 10.62
C THR A 88 -8.21 -9.30 11.17
N ALA A 89 -9.53 -9.35 11.38
CA ALA A 89 -10.28 -8.23 11.96
C ALA A 89 -9.70 -7.77 13.30
N ARG A 90 -9.34 -8.72 14.17
CA ARG A 90 -8.72 -8.39 15.46
C ARG A 90 -7.36 -7.68 15.31
N GLN A 91 -6.53 -8.12 14.37
CA GLN A 91 -5.24 -7.48 14.13
C GLN A 91 -5.39 -6.09 13.53
N TYR A 92 -6.40 -5.91 12.68
CA TYR A 92 -6.77 -4.61 12.15
C TYR A 92 -7.19 -3.65 13.27
N GLU A 93 -8.07 -4.08 14.18
CA GLU A 93 -8.47 -3.29 15.37
C GLU A 93 -7.27 -2.91 16.24
N ASP A 94 -6.38 -3.87 16.53
CA ASP A 94 -5.17 -3.61 17.32
C ASP A 94 -4.26 -2.56 16.65
N LEU A 95 -4.03 -2.65 15.33
CA LEU A 95 -3.24 -1.67 14.58
C LEU A 95 -3.93 -0.30 14.50
N GLN A 96 -5.26 -0.27 14.38
CA GLN A 96 -6.03 0.97 14.36
C GLN A 96 -5.89 1.73 15.69
N LEU A 97 -5.98 1.03 16.83
CA LEU A 97 -5.77 1.63 18.14
C LEU A 97 -4.37 2.25 18.30
N ILE A 98 -3.35 1.62 17.73
CA ILE A 98 -1.98 2.14 17.73
C ILE A 98 -1.91 3.40 16.85
N ARG A 99 -2.41 3.32 15.61
CA ARG A 99 -2.39 4.41 14.63
C ARG A 99 -3.08 5.67 15.15
N GLU A 100 -4.25 5.54 15.76
CA GLU A 100 -5.01 6.66 16.35
C GLU A 100 -4.26 7.35 17.50
N ARG A 101 -3.25 6.70 18.07
CA ARG A 101 -2.46 7.16 19.22
C ARG A 101 -0.99 7.39 18.87
N GLU A 102 -0.63 7.45 17.60
CA GLU A 102 0.73 7.83 17.19
C GLU A 102 1.07 9.28 17.59
N ALA A 103 0.05 10.11 17.81
CA ALA A 103 0.20 11.44 18.42
C ALA A 103 0.24 11.38 19.96
N THR A 104 1.05 12.25 20.56
CA THR A 104 1.47 12.29 21.98
C THR A 104 0.30 12.09 22.99
N PRO A 105 0.42 11.21 24.00
CA PRO A 105 1.64 10.56 24.51
C PRO A 105 2.17 9.37 23.70
N GLY A 106 1.58 9.03 22.54
CA GLY A 106 2.08 7.92 21.72
C GLY A 106 1.55 6.56 22.18
N ALA A 107 1.54 5.57 21.29
CA ALA A 107 1.51 4.17 21.70
C ALA A 107 2.91 3.74 22.14
N ALA A 108 3.04 2.96 23.21
CA ALA A 108 4.34 2.58 23.77
C ALA A 108 4.40 1.11 24.15
N LEU A 109 5.54 0.46 23.86
CA LEU A 109 5.83 -0.90 24.28
C LEU A 109 6.27 -0.93 25.75
N THR A 110 5.56 -1.67 26.58
CA THR A 110 5.91 -1.88 28.00
C THR A 110 5.64 -3.32 28.39
N ASN A 111 6.66 -4.02 28.91
CA ASN A 111 6.57 -5.44 29.30
C ASN A 111 6.02 -6.35 28.20
N GLY A 112 6.39 -6.07 26.95
CA GLY A 112 5.94 -6.82 25.76
C GLY A 112 4.54 -6.47 25.26
N CYS A 113 3.77 -5.65 25.99
CA CYS A 113 2.45 -5.17 25.58
C CYS A 113 2.57 -3.76 24.96
N VAL A 114 1.80 -3.46 23.93
CA VAL A 114 1.66 -2.07 23.47
C VAL A 114 0.51 -1.41 24.22
N ARG A 115 0.81 -0.31 24.92
CA ARG A 115 -0.19 0.57 25.52
C ARG A 115 -0.57 1.63 24.51
N ALA A 116 -1.85 1.70 24.17
CA ALA A 116 -2.45 2.73 23.32
C ALA A 116 -3.54 3.45 24.13
N GLY A 117 -3.14 4.47 24.88
CA GLY A 117 -3.99 5.13 25.87
C GLY A 117 -4.36 4.20 27.03
N ILE A 118 -5.66 4.04 27.29
CA ILE A 118 -6.18 3.13 28.33
C ILE A 118 -6.23 1.66 27.88
N VAL A 119 -6.05 1.41 26.58
CA VAL A 119 -6.10 0.04 26.01
C VAL A 119 -4.70 -0.54 25.99
N SER A 120 -4.60 -1.83 26.34
CA SER A 120 -3.35 -2.58 26.25
C SER A 120 -3.52 -3.74 25.29
N ILE A 121 -2.67 -3.79 24.26
CA ILE A 121 -2.58 -4.90 23.33
C ILE A 121 -1.72 -5.99 23.97
N PRO A 122 -2.23 -7.22 24.15
CA PRO A 122 -1.51 -8.28 24.85
C PRO A 122 -0.17 -8.61 24.19
N ALA A 123 0.79 -9.09 24.99
CA ALA A 123 2.15 -9.37 24.50
C ALA A 123 2.20 -10.39 23.35
N THR A 124 1.30 -11.38 23.35
CA THR A 124 1.20 -12.35 22.25
C THR A 124 0.73 -11.70 20.95
N ALA A 125 -0.21 -10.76 21.02
CA ALA A 125 -0.70 -10.03 19.85
C ALA A 125 0.38 -9.06 19.33
N THR A 126 0.99 -8.29 20.24
CA THR A 126 2.12 -7.40 19.95
C THR A 126 3.26 -8.14 19.23
N ARG A 127 3.71 -9.27 19.79
CA ARG A 127 4.75 -10.10 19.18
C ARG A 127 4.41 -10.52 17.75
N ARG A 128 3.16 -10.92 17.49
CA ARG A 128 2.73 -11.30 16.13
C ARG A 128 2.75 -10.12 15.16
N LEU A 129 2.42 -8.91 15.61
CA LEU A 129 2.48 -7.71 14.78
C LEU A 129 3.93 -7.33 14.43
N LEU A 130 4.84 -7.42 15.41
CA LEU A 130 6.28 -7.23 15.20
C LEU A 130 6.87 -8.29 14.25
N GLU A 131 6.56 -9.57 14.49
CA GLU A 131 7.02 -10.70 13.66
C GLU A 131 6.60 -10.56 12.20
N ARG A 132 5.43 -9.97 11.95
CA ARG A 132 4.91 -9.72 10.60
C ARG A 132 5.41 -8.43 9.98
N GLY A 133 6.17 -7.63 10.73
CA GLY A 133 6.67 -6.34 10.30
C GLY A 133 5.59 -5.27 10.15
N TRP A 134 4.42 -5.44 10.77
CA TRP A 134 3.30 -4.48 10.73
C TRP A 134 3.35 -3.43 11.84
N LEU A 135 4.24 -3.63 12.79
CA LEU A 135 4.50 -2.74 13.91
C LEU A 135 6.01 -2.47 13.98
N THR A 136 6.39 -1.24 14.24
CA THR A 136 7.75 -0.82 14.58
C THR A 136 7.78 -0.31 16.01
N VAL A 137 8.94 -0.46 16.65
CA VAL A 137 9.20 0.06 17.99
C VAL A 137 10.56 0.73 17.97
N GLU A 138 10.58 2.00 18.34
CA GLU A 138 11.78 2.82 18.47
C GLU A 138 12.56 2.46 19.75
N PRO A 139 13.84 2.86 19.87
CA PRO A 139 14.67 2.54 21.04
C PRO A 139 14.11 3.07 22.38
N ASP A 140 13.34 4.15 22.35
CA ASP A 140 12.65 4.72 23.52
C ASP A 140 11.36 3.98 23.91
N GLY A 141 10.98 2.97 23.13
CA GLY A 141 9.78 2.18 23.32
C GLY A 141 8.54 2.72 22.62
N ALA A 142 8.63 3.84 21.89
CA ALA A 142 7.52 4.34 21.08
C ALA A 142 7.16 3.32 19.99
N ALA A 143 5.88 2.95 19.91
CA ALA A 143 5.36 1.97 18.97
C ALA A 143 4.52 2.67 17.90
N SER A 144 4.75 2.36 16.62
CA SER A 144 4.00 2.93 15.50
C SER A 144 3.70 1.88 14.45
N VAL A 145 2.66 2.11 13.65
CA VAL A 145 2.29 1.22 12.56
C VAL A 145 3.23 1.48 11.39
N SER A 146 3.97 0.43 11.00
CA SER A 146 4.90 0.49 9.86
C SER A 146 4.18 0.76 8.54
N TYR A 147 4.92 1.13 7.48
CA TYR A 147 4.30 1.23 6.16
C TYR A 147 3.69 -0.10 5.69
N ALA A 148 4.31 -1.24 6.04
CA ALA A 148 3.74 -2.56 5.77
C ALA A 148 2.39 -2.77 6.48
N GLY A 149 2.30 -2.34 7.74
CA GLY A 149 1.07 -2.37 8.52
C GLY A 149 -0.01 -1.49 7.93
N ARG A 150 0.32 -0.24 7.55
CA ARG A 150 -0.61 0.69 6.91
C ARG A 150 -1.12 0.19 5.56
N VAL A 151 -0.25 -0.40 4.75
CA VAL A 151 -0.65 -1.06 3.50
C VAL A 151 -1.57 -2.26 3.79
N ALA A 152 -1.26 -3.08 4.79
CA ALA A 152 -2.13 -4.19 5.19
C ALA A 152 -3.52 -3.72 5.64
N MET A 153 -3.59 -2.66 6.45
CA MET A 153 -4.84 -2.02 6.87
C MET A 153 -5.63 -1.51 5.67
N THR A 154 -4.99 -0.76 4.77
CA THR A 154 -5.63 -0.24 3.56
C THR A 154 -6.18 -1.35 2.68
N LEU A 155 -5.43 -2.45 2.49
CA LEU A 155 -5.89 -3.62 1.74
C LEU A 155 -7.05 -4.35 2.44
N HIS A 156 -7.14 -4.27 3.77
CA HIS A 156 -8.23 -4.83 4.56
C HIS A 156 -9.51 -3.99 4.45
N GLU A 157 -9.39 -2.67 4.51
CA GLU A 157 -10.47 -1.67 4.39
C GLU A 157 -11.03 -1.57 2.96
N HIS A 158 -10.16 -1.65 1.95
CA HIS A 158 -10.49 -1.41 0.54
C HIS A 158 -10.50 -2.68 -0.31
N ARG A 159 -11.33 -3.64 0.07
CA ARG A 159 -11.56 -4.85 -0.70
C ARG A 159 -12.37 -4.52 -1.94
N ALA A 160 -11.67 -4.41 -3.07
CA ALA A 160 -12.33 -4.28 -4.37
C ALA A 160 -13.21 -5.49 -4.67
N GLU A 161 -14.41 -5.20 -5.11
CA GLU A 161 -15.41 -6.15 -5.58
C GLU A 161 -15.93 -5.73 -6.96
N THR A 162 -16.51 -6.69 -7.67
CA THR A 162 -17.19 -6.45 -8.94
C THR A 162 -18.56 -7.10 -8.86
N GLY A 163 -19.60 -6.26 -8.85
CA GLY A 163 -20.99 -6.72 -8.85
C GLY A 163 -21.48 -6.96 -10.29
N TYR A 164 -22.34 -7.96 -10.46
CA TYR A 164 -23.11 -8.15 -11.69
C TYR A 164 -24.49 -7.51 -11.51
N MET A 165 -24.96 -6.76 -12.50
CA MET A 165 -26.23 -6.03 -12.44
C MET A 165 -27.33 -6.60 -13.33
N GLY A 166 -26.99 -7.49 -14.26
CA GLY A 166 -27.93 -8.01 -15.26
C GLY A 166 -27.41 -7.81 -16.68
N THR A 167 -28.22 -8.17 -17.65
CA THR A 167 -27.92 -8.09 -19.10
C THR A 167 -28.66 -6.98 -19.83
N ASP A 168 -29.66 -6.38 -19.19
CA ASP A 168 -30.64 -5.55 -19.89
C ASP A 168 -30.48 -4.10 -19.43
N LYS A 169 -30.37 -3.19 -20.39
CA LYS A 169 -30.08 -1.78 -20.12
C LYS A 169 -30.80 -0.86 -21.11
N TRP A 170 -31.21 0.31 -20.61
CA TRP A 170 -31.69 1.41 -21.44
C TRP A 170 -30.48 2.28 -21.81
N VAL A 171 -30.18 2.38 -23.10
CA VAL A 171 -29.08 3.20 -23.64
C VAL A 171 -29.69 4.41 -24.31
N VAL A 172 -29.18 5.60 -24.02
CA VAL A 172 -29.58 6.85 -24.67
C VAL A 172 -28.42 7.33 -25.52
N ASP A 173 -28.68 7.58 -26.81
CA ASP A 173 -27.68 8.11 -27.71
C ASP A 173 -27.38 9.60 -27.47
N ALA A 174 -26.43 10.16 -28.23
CA ALA A 174 -26.06 11.57 -28.12
C ALA A 174 -27.20 12.55 -28.46
N PHE A 175 -28.28 12.06 -29.09
CA PHE A 175 -29.44 12.85 -29.49
C PHE A 175 -30.63 12.69 -28.54
N GLY A 176 -30.46 11.95 -27.43
CA GLY A 176 -31.50 11.75 -26.43
C GLY A 176 -32.50 10.65 -26.79
N VAL A 177 -32.27 9.88 -27.85
CA VAL A 177 -33.11 8.75 -28.23
C VAL A 177 -32.66 7.51 -27.46
N GLY A 178 -33.60 6.89 -26.76
CA GLY A 178 -33.32 5.72 -25.94
C GLY A 178 -33.77 4.41 -26.58
N GLU A 179 -32.98 3.36 -26.42
CA GLU A 179 -33.32 1.99 -26.80
C GLU A 179 -32.99 0.99 -25.67
N TRP A 180 -33.76 -0.11 -25.61
CA TRP A 180 -33.40 -1.24 -24.76
C TRP A 180 -32.38 -2.12 -25.47
N GLN A 181 -31.21 -2.28 -24.85
CA GLN A 181 -30.22 -3.28 -25.24
C GLN A 181 -30.34 -4.47 -24.29
N ILE A 182 -30.49 -5.67 -24.86
CA ILE A 182 -30.76 -6.93 -24.15
C ILE A 182 -29.56 -7.85 -24.38
N GLY A 183 -29.15 -8.57 -23.33
CA GLY A 183 -28.12 -9.61 -23.43
C GLY A 183 -26.68 -9.13 -23.15
N GLU A 184 -26.45 -7.82 -22.99
CA GLU A 184 -25.12 -7.29 -22.69
C GLU A 184 -24.88 -7.16 -21.18
N PRO A 185 -23.92 -7.90 -20.60
CA PRO A 185 -23.72 -7.91 -19.16
C PRO A 185 -23.26 -6.55 -18.65
N LEU A 186 -23.93 -6.05 -17.61
CA LEU A 186 -23.53 -4.87 -16.87
C LEU A 186 -22.86 -5.27 -15.56
N TYR A 187 -21.69 -4.69 -15.35
CA TYR A 187 -20.90 -4.83 -14.15
C TYR A 187 -20.80 -3.50 -13.41
N LEU A 188 -20.60 -3.60 -12.10
CA LEU A 188 -20.44 -2.49 -11.20
C LEU A 188 -19.14 -2.63 -10.42
N SER A 189 -18.37 -1.55 -10.37
CA SER A 189 -17.22 -1.43 -9.48
C SER A 189 -17.69 -1.08 -8.07
N ARG A 190 -17.29 -1.89 -7.08
CA ARG A 190 -17.59 -1.70 -5.66
C ARG A 190 -16.36 -1.85 -4.77
N CYS A 191 -16.41 -1.27 -3.59
CA CYS A 191 -15.43 -1.46 -2.53
C CYS A 191 -16.12 -1.62 -1.17
N SER A 192 -15.49 -2.37 -0.25
CA SER A 192 -15.98 -2.55 1.12
C SER A 192 -16.07 -1.25 1.94
N CYS A 193 -15.35 -0.19 1.54
CA CYS A 193 -15.47 1.14 2.15
C CYS A 193 -16.74 1.91 1.73
N GLY A 194 -17.61 1.32 0.89
CA GLY A 194 -18.82 1.97 0.39
C GLY A 194 -18.65 2.64 -0.98
N TYR A 195 -17.44 2.71 -1.53
CA TYR A 195 -17.22 3.24 -2.88
C TYR A 195 -17.98 2.44 -3.94
N ARG A 196 -18.58 3.19 -4.86
CA ARG A 196 -19.25 2.71 -6.06
C ARG A 196 -18.91 3.65 -7.21
N ALA A 197 -18.38 3.11 -8.30
CA ALA A 197 -18.20 3.92 -9.51
C ALA A 197 -19.57 4.36 -10.05
N GLU A 198 -19.68 5.61 -10.48
CA GLU A 198 -20.90 6.15 -11.10
C GLU A 198 -21.22 5.41 -12.41
N GLY A 199 -20.18 5.10 -13.19
CA GLY A 199 -20.27 4.33 -14.42
C GLY A 199 -20.64 2.87 -14.20
N ARG A 200 -21.45 2.34 -15.11
CA ARG A 200 -21.65 0.90 -15.30
C ARG A 200 -20.72 0.44 -16.42
N PHE A 201 -20.25 -0.80 -16.33
CA PHE A 201 -19.26 -1.32 -17.26
C PHE A 201 -19.83 -2.52 -18.01
N GLU A 202 -19.71 -2.52 -19.32
CA GLU A 202 -20.06 -3.68 -20.16
C GLU A 202 -19.01 -4.80 -20.04
N VAL A 203 -17.78 -4.42 -19.67
CA VAL A 203 -16.65 -5.33 -19.55
C VAL A 203 -16.26 -5.48 -18.08
N ARG A 204 -16.30 -6.72 -17.58
CA ARG A 204 -15.91 -7.04 -16.18
C ARG A 204 -14.51 -6.53 -15.82
N ALA A 205 -13.57 -6.62 -16.76
CA ALA A 205 -12.19 -6.16 -16.56
C ALA A 205 -12.11 -4.64 -16.30
N MET A 206 -12.95 -3.84 -16.95
CA MET A 206 -13.01 -2.39 -16.72
C MET A 206 -13.60 -2.07 -15.34
N ALA A 207 -14.66 -2.77 -14.92
CA ALA A 207 -15.18 -2.64 -13.56
C ALA A 207 -14.13 -3.02 -12.49
N GLN A 208 -13.35 -4.08 -12.74
CA GLN A 208 -12.24 -4.47 -11.87
C GLN A 208 -11.13 -3.42 -11.86
N GLN A 209 -10.81 -2.82 -13.01
CA GLN A 209 -9.82 -1.76 -13.13
C GLN A 209 -10.24 -0.52 -12.33
N ALA A 210 -11.51 -0.11 -12.42
CA ALA A 210 -12.04 0.99 -11.63
C ALA A 210 -11.93 0.73 -10.12
N SER A 211 -12.30 -0.47 -9.65
CA SER A 211 -12.16 -0.81 -8.23
C SER A 211 -10.68 -0.87 -7.78
N ARG A 212 -9.76 -1.27 -8.66
CA ARG A 212 -8.31 -1.26 -8.40
C ARG A 212 -7.74 0.16 -8.41
N ALA A 213 -8.25 1.05 -9.26
CA ALA A 213 -7.85 2.44 -9.31
C ALA A 213 -8.24 3.15 -8.00
N HIS A 214 -9.47 2.98 -7.55
CA HIS A 214 -9.92 3.48 -6.24
C HIS A 214 -9.03 2.98 -5.08
N ARG A 215 -8.71 1.67 -5.04
CA ARG A 215 -7.78 1.16 -4.01
C ARG A 215 -6.38 1.78 -4.12
N ARG A 216 -5.88 1.99 -5.34
CA ARG A 216 -4.56 2.56 -5.58
C ARG A 216 -4.45 3.98 -5.02
N GLU A 217 -5.52 4.77 -5.15
CA GLU A 217 -5.62 6.09 -4.54
C GLU A 217 -5.45 6.02 -3.01
N HIS A 218 -6.19 5.14 -2.33
CA HIS A 218 -6.02 4.95 -0.89
C HIS A 218 -4.63 4.42 -0.49
N LEU A 219 -4.03 3.54 -1.32
CA LEU A 219 -2.67 3.07 -1.10
C LEU A 219 -1.64 4.18 -1.27
N ARG A 220 -1.84 5.12 -2.20
CA ARG A 220 -0.97 6.29 -2.38
C ARG A 220 -1.07 7.26 -1.19
N ALA A 221 -2.28 7.45 -0.67
CA ALA A 221 -2.52 8.28 0.51
C ALA A 221 -1.77 7.79 1.77
N VAL A 222 -1.44 6.50 1.88
CA VAL A 222 -0.59 5.97 2.97
C VAL A 222 0.79 6.62 3.00
N PHE A 223 1.29 7.08 1.85
CA PHE A 223 2.61 7.66 1.67
C PHE A 223 2.56 9.18 1.45
N ASP A 224 1.42 9.82 1.75
CA ASP A 224 1.17 11.25 1.50
C ASP A 224 1.42 11.68 0.04
N LEU A 225 1.29 10.72 -0.91
CA LEU A 225 1.44 10.98 -2.32
C LEU A 225 0.15 11.62 -2.84
N ALA A 226 0.24 12.85 -3.32
CA ALA A 226 -0.89 13.56 -3.95
C ALA A 226 -1.54 12.71 -5.05
N THR A 227 -2.86 12.83 -5.18
CA THR A 227 -3.67 12.21 -6.23
C THR A 227 -3.60 12.95 -7.54
#